data_AF-A0A522VV64-F1
#
_entry.id   AF-A0A522VV64-F1
#
_cell.length_a   1.000
_cell.length_b   1.000
_cell.length_c   1.000
_cell.angle_alpha   90.00
_cell.angle_beta   90.00
_cell.angle_gamma   90.00
#
_symmetry.space_group_name_H-M   'P 1'
#
loop_
_entity.id
_entity.type
_entity.pdbx_description
1 polymer ?
#
loop_
_entity_poly.entity_id
_entity_poly.type
_entity_poly.pdbx_seq_one_letter_code
_entity_poly.pdbx_strand_id
1 'polypeptide(L)' 'MDAAIGALAERIRAAAESRRALRIRGGGSKDFYGGALSGEVLDTRS' A
#
# COMPACT_ATOMS: atom_id res chain seq x y z
N MET A 1 2.06 17.63 3.18
CA MET A 1 1.85 16.94 1.89
C MET A 1 3.11 16.19 1.48
N ASP A 2 4.24 16.88 1.32
CA ASP A 2 5.48 16.29 0.76
C ASP A 2 6.10 15.17 1.61
N ALA A 3 6.10 15.31 2.95
CA ALA A 3 6.64 14.27 3.83
C ALA A 3 5.86 12.94 3.74
N ALA A 4 4.54 13.01 3.59
CA ALA A 4 3.68 11.82 3.45
C ALA A 4 3.92 11.12 2.10
N ILE A 5 4.09 11.89 1.03
CA ILE A 5 4.46 11.35 -0.29
C ILE A 5 5.84 10.70 -0.25
N GLY A 6 6.81 11.33 0.42
CA GLY A 6 8.15 10.77 0.63
C GLY A 6 8.12 9.43 1.36
N ALA A 7 7.40 9.34 2.48
CA ALA A 7 7.25 8.10 3.25
C ALA A 7 6.57 6.98 2.45
N LEU A 8 5.56 7.31 1.64
CA LEU A 8 4.91 6.36 0.75
C LEU A 8 5.88 5.83 -0.32
N ALA A 9 6.65 6.73 -0.93
CA ALA A 9 7.62 6.39 -1.96
C ALA A 9 8.74 5.48 -1.42
N GLU A 10 9.24 5.74 -0.20
CA GLU A 10 10.22 4.88 0.47
C GLU A 10 9.68 3.47 0.70
N ARG A 11 8.44 3.34 1.21
CA ARG A 11 7.82 2.01 1.42
C ARG A 11 7.64 1.24 0.11
N ILE A 12 7.29 1.92 -0.98
CA ILE A 12 7.16 1.30 -2.31
C ILE A 12 8.51 0.81 -2.80
N ARG A 13 9.58 1.63 -2.70
CA ARG A 13 10.94 1.26 -3.10
C ARG A 13 11.42 0.02 -2.33
N ALA A 14 11.31 0.03 -1.01
CA ALA A 14 11.73 -1.10 -0.17
C ALA A 14 10.96 -2.40 -0.47
N ALA A 15 9.67 -2.30 -0.81
CA ALA A 15 8.88 -3.46 -1.21
C ALA A 15 9.30 -4.01 -2.58
N ALA A 16 9.62 -3.13 -3.54
CA ALA A 16 10.11 -3.52 -4.85
C ALA A 16 11.46 -4.24 -4.76
N GLU A 17 12.40 -3.72 -3.97
CA GLU A 17 13.72 -4.35 -3.72
C GLU A 17 13.58 -5.75 -3.12
N SER A 18 12.66 -5.91 -2.17
CA SER A 18 12.37 -7.19 -1.50
C SER A 18 11.42 -8.11 -2.28
N ARG A 19 10.97 -7.71 -3.48
CA ARG A 19 9.94 -8.41 -4.29
C ARG A 19 8.69 -8.78 -3.50
N ARG A 20 8.29 -7.90 -2.59
CA ARG A 20 7.15 -8.10 -1.70
C ARG A 20 5.95 -7.37 -2.28
N ALA A 21 4.89 -8.12 -2.59
CA ALA A 21 3.65 -7.55 -3.10
C ALA A 21 3.04 -6.60 -2.06
N LEU A 22 2.64 -5.41 -2.49
CA LEU A 22 1.90 -4.44 -1.67
C LEU A 22 0.43 -4.40 -2.08
N ARG A 23 -0.44 -4.29 -1.08
CA ARG A 23 -1.87 -4.02 -1.19
C ARG A 23 -2.15 -2.58 -0.79
N ILE A 24 -2.28 -1.70 -1.77
CA ILE A 24 -2.58 -0.28 -1.53
C ILE A 24 -4.01 -0.13 -1.01
N ARG A 25 -4.17 0.52 0.14
CA ARG A 25 -5.47 0.66 0.82
C ARG A 25 -5.70 2.09 1.30
N GLY A 26 -6.80 2.68 0.87
CA GLY A 26 -7.35 3.88 1.52
C GLY A 26 -8.30 3.49 2.66
N GLY A 27 -9.61 3.67 2.45
CA GLY A 27 -10.63 3.32 3.45
C GLY A 27 -10.98 1.83 3.58
N GLY A 28 -10.54 0.97 2.65
CA GLY A 28 -10.88 -0.46 2.65
C GLY A 28 -12.35 -0.79 2.39
N SER A 29 -13.22 0.21 2.19
CA SER A 29 -14.64 0.04 1.92
C SER A 29 -14.95 -0.65 0.59
N LYS A 30 -13.93 -1.01 -0.19
CA LYS A 30 -14.03 -1.71 -1.48
C LYS A 30 -13.57 -3.17 -1.41
N ASP A 31 -13.17 -3.67 -0.25
CA ASP A 31 -12.73 -5.06 -0.08
C ASP A 31 -13.86 -6.07 -0.37
N PHE A 32 -15.13 -5.62 -0.34
CA PHE A 32 -16.31 -6.43 -0.64
C PHE A 32 -16.46 -6.83 -2.12
N TYR A 33 -15.71 -6.23 -3.06
CA TYR A 33 -15.78 -6.59 -4.48
C TYR A 33 -15.21 -8.00 -4.78
N GLY A 34 -14.82 -8.77 -3.76
CA GLY A 34 -14.60 -10.21 -3.85
C GLY A 34 -13.27 -10.64 -4.49
N GLY A 35 -12.41 -9.68 -4.84
CA GLY A 35 -11.05 -9.97 -5.30
C GLY A 35 -10.17 -10.50 -4.16
N ALA A 36 -9.23 -11.39 -4.50
CA ALA A 36 -8.25 -11.87 -3.54
C ALA A 36 -7.41 -10.70 -3.00
N LEU A 37 -7.48 -10.47 -1.69
CA LEU A 37 -6.66 -9.46 -1.03
C LEU A 37 -5.28 -10.05 -0.74
N SER A 38 -4.32 -9.77 -1.61
CA SER A 38 -2.95 -10.26 -1.50
C SER A 38 -1.94 -9.14 -1.34
N GLY A 39 -0.85 -9.42 -0.63
CA GLY A 39 0.22 -8.47 -0.34
C GLY A 39 0.06 -7.73 0.98
N GLU A 40 1.13 -7.05 1.38
CA GLU A 40 1.19 -6.26 2.61
C GLU A 40 0.45 -4.94 2.46
N VAL A 41 -0.30 -4.54 3.49
CA VAL A 41 -1.08 -3.30 3.44
C VAL A 41 -0.20 -2.06 3.39
N LEU A 42 -0.31 -1.31 2.30
CA LEU A 42 0.17 0.06 2.19
C LEU A 42 -1.02 1.01 2.41
N ASP A 43 -1.22 1.44 3.66
CA ASP A 43 -2.28 2.40 4.01
C ASP A 43 -1.87 3.81 3.57
N THR A 44 -2.78 4.53 2.90
CA THR A 44 -2.54 5.89 2.37
C THR A 44 -3.06 7.00 3.30
N ARG A 45 -3.64 6.65 4.46
CA ARG A 45 -4.18 7.61 5.45
C ARG A 45 -3.31 7.73 6.70
N SER A 46 -2.32 6.86 6.86
CA SER A 46 -1.34 6.86 7.96
C SER A 46 -0.25 7.90 7.74
#